data_AF-A0A6G3BX41-F1
#
_entry.id   AF-A0A6G3BX41-F1
#
_cell.length_a   1.000
_cell.length_b   1.000
_cell.length_c   1.000
_cell.angle_alpha   90.00
_cell.angle_beta   90.00
_cell.angle_gamma   90.00
#
_symmetry.space_group_name_H-M   'P 1'
#
loop_
_entity.id
_entity.type
_entity.pdbx_description
1 polymer ?
#
loop_
_entity_poly.entity_id
_entity_poly.type
_entity_poly.pdbx_seq_one_letter_code
_entity_poly.pdbx_strand_id
1 'polypeptide(L)'
;MGLMLCPGDDEVTSPDISWSYYGFSLFREWLARTEGFTLAEMDGFGGNRPWSSLSTTLAPLLDHRDDEGDLAPAHCAAMLPRLEAIVEERPHAADDPVLRRRIDDTRRLIDVMKYCVDKDVPLVFC
;
A
#
# COMPACT_ATOMS: atom_id res chain seq x y z
N MET A 1 -5.71 10.53 15.30
CA MET A 1 -6.10 10.50 13.88
C MET A 1 -5.18 9.52 13.17
N GLY A 2 -5.73 8.67 12.32
CA GLY A 2 -5.02 7.63 11.57
C GLY A 2 -5.23 7.83 10.08
N LEU A 3 -4.81 6.85 9.30
CA LEU A 3 -5.09 6.76 7.87
C LEU A 3 -5.99 5.55 7.63
N MET A 4 -7.02 5.72 6.82
CA MET A 4 -7.88 4.67 6.33
C MET A 4 -7.82 4.62 4.81
N LEU A 5 -7.68 3.42 4.25
CA LEU A 5 -7.83 3.16 2.83
C LEU A 5 -9.14 2.40 2.63
N CYS A 6 -10.05 2.98 1.84
CA CYS A 6 -11.36 2.41 1.56
C CYS A 6 -11.79 2.69 0.11
N PRO A 7 -12.73 1.90 -0.45
CA PRO A 7 -13.35 2.18 -1.74
C PRO A 7 -14.16 3.47 -1.69
N GLY A 8 -14.09 4.28 -2.75
CA GLY A 8 -14.88 5.50 -2.92
C GLY A 8 -16.32 5.25 -3.38
N ASP A 9 -16.99 4.21 -2.86
CA ASP A 9 -18.34 3.81 -3.26
C ASP A 9 -19.45 4.25 -2.28
N ASP A 10 -19.10 5.02 -1.25
CA ASP A 10 -19.99 5.50 -0.17
C ASP A 10 -20.70 4.35 0.60
N GLU A 11 -20.30 3.09 0.41
CA GLU A 11 -20.90 1.93 1.08
C GLU A 11 -20.21 1.64 2.43
N VAL A 12 -20.98 1.64 3.51
CA VAL A 12 -20.46 1.41 4.88
C VAL A 12 -20.02 -0.05 5.10
N THR A 13 -20.42 -0.97 4.23
CA THR A 13 -20.05 -2.39 4.28
C THR A 13 -18.82 -2.74 3.45
N SER A 14 -18.28 -1.77 2.72
CA SER A 14 -17.08 -1.96 1.91
C SER A 14 -15.88 -2.33 2.78
N PRO A 15 -14.97 -3.18 2.27
CA PRO A 15 -13.77 -3.52 3.01
C PRO A 15 -12.90 -2.28 3.19
N ASP A 16 -12.33 -2.11 4.38
CA ASP A 16 -11.38 -1.04 4.67
C ASP A 16 -10.13 -1.59 5.37
N ILE A 17 -9.07 -0.78 5.37
CA ILE A 17 -7.92 -0.98 6.23
C ILE A 17 -7.48 0.34 6.84
N SER A 18 -7.15 0.30 8.13
CA SER A 18 -6.70 1.47 8.87
C SER A 18 -5.37 1.26 9.57
N TRP A 19 -4.59 2.33 9.63
CA TRP A 19 -3.33 2.43 10.33
C TRP A 19 -3.28 3.72 11.16
N SER A 20 -2.37 3.78 12.13
CA SER A 20 -1.85 5.08 12.55
C SER A 20 -0.91 5.62 11.46
N TYR A 21 -0.74 6.94 11.35
CA TYR A 21 0.24 7.52 10.39
C TYR A 21 1.63 6.89 10.51
N TYR A 22 2.11 6.70 11.75
CA TYR A 22 3.38 6.00 11.98
C TYR A 22 3.34 4.52 11.57
N GLY A 23 2.21 3.85 11.78
CA GLY A 23 2.03 2.47 11.35
C GLY A 23 2.07 2.32 9.83
N PHE A 24 1.48 3.27 9.12
CA PHE A 24 1.46 3.33 7.67
C PHE A 24 2.83 3.71 7.08
N SER A 25 3.54 4.67 7.68
CA SER A 25 4.89 5.02 7.25
C SER A 25 5.86 3.83 7.36
N LEU A 26 5.79 3.07 8.46
CA LEU A 26 6.55 1.83 8.61
C LEU A 26 6.13 0.74 7.62
N PHE A 27 4.84 0.70 7.24
CA PHE A 27 4.36 -0.23 6.22
C PHE A 27 4.92 0.12 4.84
N ARG A 28 4.89 1.40 4.44
CA ARG A 28 5.52 1.88 3.20
C ARG A 28 7.01 1.62 3.17
N GLU A 29 7.71 1.87 4.28
CA GLU A 29 9.15 1.60 4.35
C GLU A 29 9.45 0.11 4.18
N TRP A 30 8.65 -0.76 4.78
CA TRP A 30 8.79 -2.20 4.60
C TRP A 30 8.51 -2.65 3.16
N LEU A 31 7.50 -2.08 2.48
CA LEU A 31 7.25 -2.33 1.06
C LEU A 31 8.43 -1.86 0.18
N ALA A 32 8.94 -0.65 0.39
CA ALA A 32 10.09 -0.12 -0.35
C ALA A 32 11.32 -1.04 -0.20
N ARG A 33 11.62 -1.50 1.01
CA ARG A 33 12.72 -2.45 1.26
C ARG A 33 12.49 -3.79 0.56
N THR A 34 11.24 -4.23 0.47
CA THR A 34 10.87 -5.45 -0.27
C THR A 34 11.04 -5.29 -1.78
N GLU A 35 10.82 -4.08 -2.29
CA GLU A 35 11.14 -3.68 -3.67
C GLU A 35 12.64 -3.43 -3.91
N GLY A 36 13.47 -3.53 -2.88
CA GLY A 36 14.93 -3.41 -2.97
C GLY A 36 15.46 -1.97 -2.92
N PHE A 37 14.70 -1.02 -2.38
CA PHE A 37 15.16 0.35 -2.18
C PHE A 37 14.78 0.93 -0.81
N THR A 38 15.39 2.06 -0.45
CA THR A 38 15.14 2.73 0.83
C THR A 38 14.22 3.92 0.62
N LEU A 39 13.06 3.93 1.29
CA LEU A 39 12.08 5.02 1.14
C LEU A 39 12.66 6.39 1.53
N ALA A 40 13.48 6.46 2.58
CA ALA A 40 14.10 7.70 3.05
C ALA A 40 15.08 8.35 2.04
N GLU A 41 15.52 7.63 1.01
CA GLU A 41 16.36 8.18 -0.06
C GLU A 41 15.53 8.90 -1.13
N MET A 42 14.22 8.64 -1.19
CA MET A 42 13.32 9.16 -2.20
C MET A 42 12.95 10.62 -1.93
N ASP A 43 12.73 11.36 -3.02
CA ASP A 43 12.16 12.69 -2.97
C ASP A 43 10.79 12.67 -2.27
N GLY A 44 10.55 13.63 -1.37
CA GLY A 44 9.39 13.66 -0.47
C GLY A 44 9.56 12.91 0.87
N PHE A 45 10.57 12.05 1.02
CA PHE A 45 10.82 11.24 2.23
C PHE A 45 12.13 11.55 2.96
N GLY A 46 12.78 12.66 2.59
CA GLY A 46 14.03 13.15 3.20
C GLY A 46 15.24 13.08 2.28
N GLY A 47 15.15 12.35 1.17
CA GLY A 47 16.18 12.27 0.15
C GLY A 47 15.87 13.09 -1.10
N ASN A 48 16.65 12.87 -2.16
CA ASN A 48 16.54 13.58 -3.44
C ASN A 48 16.50 12.62 -4.65
N ARG A 49 16.36 11.32 -4.41
CA ARG A 49 16.27 10.32 -5.48
C ARG A 49 14.88 10.43 -6.13
N PRO A 50 14.80 10.67 -7.46
CA PRO A 50 13.51 10.82 -8.11
C PRO A 50 12.80 9.47 -8.26
N TRP A 51 11.48 9.44 -8.11
CA TRP A 51 10.64 8.25 -8.32
C TRP A 51 10.73 7.68 -9.74
N SER A 52 11.01 8.53 -10.73
CA SER A 52 11.28 8.09 -12.12
C SER A 52 12.51 7.21 -12.29
N SER A 53 13.40 7.15 -11.28
CA SER A 53 14.56 6.25 -11.27
C SER A 53 14.23 4.82 -10.84
N LEU A 54 13.01 4.57 -10.36
CA LEU A 54 12.54 3.25 -9.94
C LEU A 54 11.58 2.66 -10.97
N SER A 55 11.64 1.35 -11.14
CA SER A 55 10.71 0.60 -12.02
C SER A 55 9.63 -0.16 -11.25
N THR A 56 9.35 0.25 -10.01
CA THR A 56 8.35 -0.42 -9.17
C THR A 56 6.93 -0.04 -9.59
N THR A 57 6.05 -1.04 -9.68
CA THR A 57 4.62 -0.81 -9.91
C THR A 57 3.91 -0.25 -8.68
N LEU A 58 4.53 -0.34 -7.49
CA LEU A 58 3.98 0.14 -6.23
C LEU A 58 4.18 1.65 -6.02
N ALA A 59 4.86 2.35 -6.94
CA ALA A 59 5.12 3.79 -6.83
C ALA A 59 3.86 4.62 -6.53
N PRO A 60 2.69 4.38 -7.17
CA PRO A 60 1.48 5.15 -6.86
C PRO A 60 1.03 5.03 -5.42
N LEU A 61 1.26 3.90 -4.74
CA LEU A 61 0.93 3.73 -3.31
C LEU A 61 1.99 4.35 -2.39
N LEU A 62 3.27 4.23 -2.78
CA LEU A 62 4.41 4.65 -1.96
C LEU A 62 4.66 6.16 -2.00
N ASP A 63 4.41 6.82 -3.13
CA ASP A 63 4.57 8.26 -3.36
C ASP A 63 3.23 9.03 -3.27
N HIS A 64 2.19 8.41 -2.68
CA HIS A 64 0.92 9.09 -2.47
C HIS A 64 0.95 9.94 -1.21
N ARG A 65 0.25 11.06 -1.19
CA ARG A 65 0.00 11.81 0.05
C ARG A 65 -0.90 11.02 0.99
N ASP A 66 -0.77 11.23 2.29
CA ASP A 66 -1.57 10.46 3.26
C ASP A 66 -2.97 11.07 3.46
N ASP A 67 -3.15 12.35 3.15
CA ASP A 67 -4.33 13.15 3.51
C ASP A 67 -5.16 13.66 2.33
N GLU A 68 -4.71 13.40 1.10
CA GLU A 68 -5.36 13.88 -0.11
C GLU A 68 -5.08 12.96 -1.29
N GLY A 69 -6.07 12.82 -2.16
CA GLY A 69 -5.98 12.09 -3.43
C GLY A 69 -6.58 10.69 -3.37
N ASP A 70 -6.65 10.08 -4.54
CA ASP A 70 -7.17 8.74 -4.74
C ASP A 70 -6.32 7.97 -5.74
N LEU A 71 -6.40 6.64 -5.63
CA LEU A 71 -5.82 5.74 -6.62
C LEU A 71 -6.92 5.17 -7.50
N ALA A 72 -6.83 5.51 -8.79
CA ALA A 72 -7.69 4.94 -9.81
C ALA A 72 -7.65 3.40 -9.80
N PRO A 73 -8.76 2.72 -10.15
CA PRO A 73 -8.84 1.26 -10.21
C PRO A 73 -7.72 0.62 -11.03
N ALA A 74 -7.31 1.27 -12.13
CA ALA A 74 -6.21 0.79 -12.98
C ALA A 74 -4.86 0.74 -12.24
N HIS A 75 -4.59 1.67 -11.33
CA HIS A 75 -3.38 1.63 -10.50
C HIS A 75 -3.46 0.49 -9.48
N CYS A 76 -4.62 0.28 -8.85
CA CYS A 76 -4.85 -0.87 -7.98
C CYS A 76 -4.60 -2.19 -8.73
N ALA A 77 -5.20 -2.34 -9.93
CA ALA A 77 -5.01 -3.52 -10.78
C ALA A 77 -3.54 -3.77 -11.14
N ALA A 78 -2.77 -2.72 -11.44
CA ALA A 78 -1.35 -2.83 -11.76
C ALA A 78 -0.47 -3.24 -10.56
N MET A 79 -0.87 -2.87 -9.34
CA MET A 79 -0.14 -3.19 -8.11
C MET A 79 -0.47 -4.58 -7.56
N LEU A 80 -1.69 -5.06 -7.75
CA LEU A 80 -2.20 -6.32 -7.19
C LEU A 80 -1.24 -7.52 -7.40
N PRO A 81 -0.77 -7.81 -8.63
CA PRO A 81 0.13 -8.95 -8.86
C PRO A 81 1.42 -8.87 -8.03
N ARG A 82 1.95 -7.66 -7.81
CA ARG A 82 3.18 -7.48 -7.04
C ARG A 82 2.94 -7.65 -5.55
N LEU A 83 1.83 -7.11 -5.02
CA LEU A 83 1.46 -7.29 -3.62
C LEU A 83 1.18 -8.76 -3.29
N GLU A 84 0.50 -9.48 -4.18
CA GLU A 84 0.26 -10.92 -4.04
C GLU A 84 1.57 -11.71 -4.02
N ALA A 85 2.50 -11.41 -4.94
CA ALA A 85 3.83 -12.02 -4.95
C ALA A 85 4.59 -11.80 -3.63
N ILE A 86 4.53 -10.60 -3.05
CA ILE A 86 5.17 -10.29 -1.76
C ILE A 86 4.61 -11.17 -0.63
N VAL A 87 3.30 -11.42 -0.62
CA VAL A 87 2.64 -12.29 0.37
C VAL A 87 3.06 -13.75 0.18
N GLU A 88 3.09 -14.22 -1.06
CA GLU A 88 3.44 -15.61 -1.41
C GLU A 88 4.93 -15.93 -1.22
N GLU A 89 5.83 -14.97 -1.44
CA GLU A 89 7.28 -15.11 -1.21
C GLU A 89 7.63 -15.27 0.27
N ARG A 90 6.72 -14.90 1.19
CA ARG A 90 6.99 -14.84 2.64
C ARG A 90 5.99 -15.65 3.48
N PRO A 91 5.83 -16.95 3.24
CA PRO A 91 4.86 -17.77 3.97
C PRO A 91 5.27 -18.03 5.42
N HIS A 92 6.56 -17.90 5.76
CA HIS A 92 7.12 -18.18 7.09
C HIS A 92 7.20 -16.94 8.02
N ALA A 93 6.31 -15.97 7.85
CA ALA A 93 6.23 -14.79 8.73
C ALA A 93 5.87 -15.13 10.21
N ALA A 94 5.68 -16.41 10.55
CA ALA A 94 5.21 -16.87 11.85
C ALA A 94 6.15 -16.53 13.03
N ASP A 95 7.46 -16.43 12.77
CA ASP A 95 8.46 -16.22 13.83
C ASP A 95 8.71 -14.74 14.16
N ASP A 96 8.27 -13.81 13.30
CA ASP A 96 8.39 -12.37 13.52
C ASP A 96 7.00 -11.72 13.55
N PRO A 97 6.51 -11.33 14.76
CA PRO A 97 5.22 -10.66 14.91
C PRO A 97 5.07 -9.37 14.08
N VAL A 98 6.17 -8.65 13.85
CA VAL A 98 6.17 -7.42 13.03
C VAL A 98 5.98 -7.79 11.57
N LEU A 99 6.73 -8.77 11.05
CA LEU A 99 6.57 -9.24 9.69
C LEU A 99 5.18 -9.83 9.45
N ARG A 100 4.66 -10.61 10.40
CA ARG A 100 3.29 -11.14 10.32
C ARG A 100 2.26 -10.03 10.18
N ARG A 101 2.37 -8.98 10.99
CA ARG A 101 1.50 -7.81 10.86
C ARG A 101 1.60 -7.16 9.49
N ARG A 102 2.80 -7.04 8.92
CA ARG A 102 2.98 -6.47 7.57
C ARG A 102 2.32 -7.30 6.49
N ILE A 103 2.46 -8.62 6.56
CA ILE A 103 1.82 -9.54 5.62
C ILE A 103 0.29 -9.49 5.76
N ASP A 104 -0.23 -9.45 6.99
CA ASP A 104 -1.68 -9.34 7.24
C ASP A 104 -2.23 -7.99 6.76
N ASP A 105 -1.49 -6.90 6.96
CA ASP A 105 -1.79 -5.57 6.41
C ASP A 105 -1.82 -5.62 4.86
N THR A 106 -0.85 -6.27 4.21
CA THR A 106 -0.81 -6.43 2.75
C THR A 106 -1.99 -7.24 2.22
N ARG A 107 -2.37 -8.34 2.89
CA ARG A 107 -3.52 -9.17 2.49
C ARG A 107 -4.82 -8.37 2.52
N ARG A 108 -5.04 -7.62 3.60
CA ARG A 108 -6.21 -6.74 3.70
C ARG A 108 -6.20 -5.65 2.63
N LEU A 109 -5.05 -5.03 2.38
CA LEU A 109 -4.92 -4.04 1.30
C LEU A 109 -5.25 -4.65 -0.07
N ILE A 110 -4.80 -5.88 -0.34
CA ILE A 110 -5.15 -6.63 -1.57
C ILE A 110 -6.66 -6.80 -1.67
N ASP A 111 -7.34 -7.19 -0.59
CA ASP A 111 -8.80 -7.37 -0.60
C ASP A 111 -9.53 -6.06 -0.92
N VAL A 112 -9.10 -4.94 -0.32
CA VAL A 112 -9.66 -3.61 -0.61
C VAL A 112 -9.39 -3.21 -2.08
N MET A 113 -8.16 -3.41 -2.58
CA MET A 113 -7.80 -3.10 -3.96
C MET A 113 -8.55 -3.95 -4.97
N LYS A 114 -8.76 -5.25 -4.70
CA LYS A 114 -9.58 -6.14 -5.53
C LYS A 114 -11.01 -5.64 -5.61
N TYR A 115 -11.58 -5.26 -4.47
CA TYR A 115 -12.92 -4.69 -4.43
C TYR A 115 -13.02 -3.39 -5.26
N CYS A 116 -12.04 -2.49 -5.14
CA CYS A 116 -11.97 -1.26 -5.95
C CYS A 116 -11.92 -1.56 -7.46
N VAL A 117 -11.15 -2.57 -7.86
CA VAL A 117 -11.05 -3.02 -9.26
C VAL A 117 -12.35 -3.66 -9.74
N ASP A 118 -12.95 -4.54 -8.94
CA ASP A 118 -14.17 -5.27 -9.30
C ASP A 118 -15.39 -4.33 -9.45
N LYS A 119 -15.42 -3.27 -8.64
CA LYS A 119 -16.49 -2.26 -8.65
C LYS A 119 -16.19 -1.06 -9.55
N ASP A 120 -14.98 -0.98 -10.10
CA ASP A 120 -14.48 0.17 -10.86
C ASP A 120 -14.60 1.50 -10.10
N VAL A 121 -14.22 1.49 -8.82
CA VAL A 121 -14.24 2.66 -7.92
C VAL A 121 -12.85 2.98 -7.40
N PRO A 122 -12.51 4.26 -7.18
CA PRO A 122 -11.18 4.63 -6.72
C PRO A 122 -10.93 4.18 -5.28
N LEU A 123 -9.66 3.96 -4.94
CA LEU A 123 -9.20 3.75 -3.57
C LEU A 123 -8.88 5.11 -2.94
N VAL A 124 -9.58 5.44 -1.87
CA VAL A 124 -9.51 6.76 -1.20
C VAL A 124 -8.66 6.68 0.07
N PHE A 125 -7.93 7.75 0.34
CA PHE A 125 -7.13 7.95 1.56
C PHE A 125 -7.90 8.91 2.49
N CYS A 126 -8.38 8.39 3.63
CA CYS A 126 -9.28 9.06 4.58
C CYS A 126 -8.68 9.19 5.99
#